data_AF-O17615-F1
#
_entry.id   AF-O17615-F1
#
_cell.length_a   1.000
_cell.length_b   1.000
_cell.length_c   1.000
_cell.angle_alpha   90.00
_cell.angle_beta   90.00
_cell.angle_gamma   90.00
#
_symmetry.space_group_name_H-M   'P 1'
#
loop_
_entity.id
_entity.type
_entity.pdbx_description
1 polymer ?
#
loop_
_entity_poly.entity_id
_entity_poly.type
_entity_poly.pdbx_seq_one_letter_code
_entity_poly.pdbx_strand_id
1 'polypeptide(L)'
;MDFLDVFLFQENVFIFGFLVAVFHDVSVLTHFIISLNRFISVWCPIFYKTMFNLKYTKLFIFAVWLISFLIGSLFHIVLCRIRFNADLILFTIILAPSYCFEIGRYGDLFRNSCIVIIMMILDVFTLIKVKLISNEIKKSVSEQAVQQFTSRDRRFLAQAVTQGSLFLLATMVFFPTRFSVNSWVTFLGGNSCGRWTHHDSLQPGNKKTYM
;
A
#
# COMPACT_ATOMS: atom_id res chain seq x y z
N MET A 1 17.50 -25.72 19.19
CA MET A 1 17.55 -24.54 18.31
C MET A 1 18.78 -23.78 18.71
N ASP A 2 19.81 -23.86 17.89
CA ASP A 2 21.08 -23.23 18.21
C ASP A 2 20.95 -21.71 18.03
N PHE A 3 21.75 -20.93 18.76
CA PHE A 3 21.74 -19.46 18.67
C PHE A 3 21.92 -18.97 17.22
N LEU A 4 22.68 -19.71 16.42
CA LEU A 4 22.89 -19.44 14.99
C LEU A 4 21.60 -19.60 14.17
N ASP A 5 20.76 -20.59 14.46
CA ASP A 5 19.49 -20.80 13.75
C ASP A 5 18.52 -19.64 14.03
N VAL A 6 18.46 -19.21 15.29
CA VAL A 6 17.60 -18.08 15.71
C VAL A 6 18.09 -16.77 15.08
N PHE A 7 19.40 -16.56 15.03
CA PHE A 7 19.99 -15.36 14.43
C PHE A 7 19.77 -15.31 12.91
N LEU A 8 20.08 -16.39 12.19
CA LEU A 8 19.84 -16.49 10.74
C LEU A 8 18.35 -16.36 10.41
N PHE A 9 17.47 -16.93 11.23
CA PHE A 9 16.03 -16.77 11.09
C PHE A 9 15.61 -15.30 11.26
N GLN A 10 16.12 -14.61 12.30
CA GLN A 10 15.78 -13.21 12.54
C GLN A 10 16.30 -12.26 11.45
N GLU A 11 17.51 -12.47 10.93
CA GLU A 11 18.07 -11.66 9.84
C GLU A 11 17.28 -11.84 8.53
N ASN A 12 16.98 -13.08 8.15
CA ASN A 12 16.17 -13.37 6.96
C ASN A 12 14.79 -12.71 7.06
N VAL A 13 14.19 -12.74 8.24
CA VAL A 13 12.88 -12.14 8.46
C VAL A 13 12.97 -10.61 8.44
N PHE A 14 14.01 -10.00 9.02
CA PHE A 14 14.23 -8.54 8.93
C PHE A 14 14.37 -8.07 7.47
N ILE A 15 15.19 -8.76 6.67
CA ILE A 15 15.37 -8.47 5.24
C ILE A 15 14.03 -8.60 4.51
N PHE A 16 13.27 -9.67 4.78
CA PHE A 16 11.95 -9.86 4.18
C PHE A 16 10.98 -8.72 4.53
N GLY A 17 10.92 -8.30 5.80
CA GLY A 17 10.08 -7.19 6.23
C GLY A 17 10.45 -5.86 5.59
N PHE A 18 11.75 -5.59 5.48
CA PHE A 18 12.28 -4.42 4.77
C PHE A 18 11.90 -4.46 3.28
N LEU A 19 12.10 -5.59 2.60
CA LEU A 19 11.75 -5.74 1.19
C LEU A 19 10.26 -5.52 0.96
N VAL A 20 9.40 -6.13 1.78
CA VAL A 20 7.94 -5.94 1.70
C VAL A 20 7.56 -4.47 1.82
N ALA A 21 8.17 -3.73 2.76
CA ALA A 21 7.92 -2.30 2.92
C ALA A 21 8.38 -1.48 1.71
N VAL A 22 9.57 -1.76 1.17
CA VAL A 22 10.08 -1.08 -0.04
C VAL A 22 9.18 -1.37 -1.25
N PHE A 23 8.79 -2.63 -1.47
CA PHE A 23 7.91 -3.01 -2.58
C PHE A 23 6.51 -2.38 -2.45
N HIS A 24 5.99 -2.31 -1.24
CA HIS A 24 4.75 -1.60 -0.95
C HIS A 24 4.84 -0.12 -1.33
N ASP A 25 5.89 0.57 -0.88
CA ASP A 25 6.10 1.99 -1.19
C ASP A 25 6.30 2.23 -2.69
N VAL A 26 7.08 1.38 -3.36
CA VAL A 26 7.27 1.46 -4.82
C VAL A 26 5.92 1.29 -5.53
N SER A 27 5.09 0.34 -5.09
CA SER A 27 3.76 0.12 -5.66
C SER A 27 2.86 1.35 -5.53
N VAL A 28 2.74 1.90 -4.31
CA VAL A 28 1.89 3.09 -4.03
C VAL A 28 2.34 4.30 -4.85
N LEU A 29 3.65 4.59 -4.89
CA LEU A 29 4.18 5.71 -5.67
C LEU A 29 4.05 5.49 -7.18
N THR A 30 4.23 4.26 -7.67
CA THR A 30 4.02 3.92 -9.09
C THR A 30 2.57 4.16 -9.51
N HIS A 31 1.62 3.69 -8.70
CA HIS A 31 0.20 3.94 -8.94
C HIS A 31 -0.12 5.43 -8.94
N PHE A 32 0.47 6.20 -8.03
CA PHE A 32 0.29 7.65 -7.99
C PHE A 32 0.77 8.34 -9.27
N ILE A 33 1.95 7.97 -9.78
CA ILE A 33 2.49 8.51 -11.03
C ILE A 33 1.63 8.11 -12.23
N ILE A 34 1.07 6.88 -12.26
CA ILE A 34 0.14 6.44 -13.30
C ILE A 34 -1.15 7.28 -13.28
N SER A 35 -1.77 7.48 -12.11
CA SER A 35 -2.97 8.31 -11.99
C SER A 35 -2.70 9.76 -12.40
N LEU A 36 -1.54 10.31 -12.03
CA LEU A 36 -1.11 11.65 -12.44
C LEU A 36 -0.86 11.75 -13.95
N ASN A 37 -0.20 10.76 -14.55
CA ASN A 37 0.03 10.67 -15.99
C ASN A 37 -1.30 10.68 -16.77
N ARG A 38 -2.26 9.86 -16.35
CA ARG A 38 -3.60 9.81 -16.97
C ARG A 38 -4.34 11.13 -16.84
N PHE A 39 -4.29 11.74 -15.66
CA PHE A 39 -4.90 13.05 -15.42
C PHE A 39 -4.32 14.12 -16.35
N ILE A 40 -3.00 14.24 -16.42
CA ILE A 40 -2.32 15.23 -17.26
C ILE A 40 -2.56 14.96 -18.75
N SER A 41 -2.58 13.70 -19.17
CA SER A 41 -2.87 13.32 -20.56
C SER A 41 -4.24 13.80 -21.03
N VAL A 42 -5.23 13.77 -20.14
CA VAL A 42 -6.64 14.08 -20.47
C VAL A 42 -6.95 15.57 -20.28
N TRP A 43 -6.42 16.20 -19.23
CA TRP A 43 -6.71 17.61 -18.93
C TRP A 43 -5.77 18.58 -19.62
N CYS A 44 -4.51 18.20 -19.82
CA CYS A 44 -3.45 19.08 -20.33
C CYS A 44 -2.63 18.39 -21.43
N PRO A 45 -3.22 18.04 -22.59
CA PRO A 45 -2.54 17.27 -23.64
C PRO A 45 -1.30 17.97 -24.22
N ILE A 46 -1.26 19.30 -24.19
CA ILE A 46 -0.10 20.10 -24.62
C ILE A 46 1.06 19.92 -23.63
N PHE A 47 0.78 20.01 -22.33
CA PHE A 47 1.77 19.86 -21.27
C PHE A 47 2.25 18.42 -21.12
N TYR A 48 1.37 17.45 -21.41
CA TYR A 48 1.66 16.02 -21.36
C TYR A 48 2.90 15.66 -22.19
N LYS A 49 3.01 16.19 -23.42
CA LYS A 49 4.15 15.94 -24.32
C LYS A 49 5.49 16.41 -23.74
N THR A 50 5.46 17.48 -22.94
CA THR A 50 6.67 18.04 -22.30
C THR A 50 7.02 17.29 -21.02
N MET A 51 6.03 16.96 -20.19
CA MET A 51 6.26 16.35 -18.88
C MET A 51 6.53 14.84 -18.93
N PHE A 52 5.80 14.10 -19.76
CA PHE A 52 5.90 12.62 -19.84
C PHE A 52 6.59 12.17 -21.13
N ASN A 53 7.82 12.61 -21.31
CA ASN A 53 8.71 12.03 -22.32
C ASN A 53 9.42 10.79 -21.74
N LEU A 54 9.87 9.86 -22.59
CA LEU A 54 10.57 8.63 -22.22
C LEU A 54 11.73 8.87 -21.24
N LYS A 55 12.46 9.99 -21.40
CA LYS A 55 13.55 10.39 -20.49
C LYS A 55 13.04 10.68 -19.07
N TYR A 56 11.97 11.46 -18.94
CA TYR A 56 11.38 11.80 -17.65
C TYR A 56 10.66 10.61 -17.01
N THR A 57 10.00 9.76 -17.81
CA THR A 57 9.41 8.52 -17.28
C THR A 57 10.47 7.60 -16.67
N LYS A 58 11.64 7.44 -17.31
CA LYS A 58 12.76 6.69 -16.74
C LYS A 58 13.28 7.34 -15.44
N LEU A 59 13.37 8.68 -15.41
CA LEU A 59 13.74 9.42 -14.21
C LEU A 59 12.72 9.23 -13.07
N PHE A 60 11.42 9.24 -13.37
CA PHE A 60 10.36 8.99 -12.39
C PHE A 60 10.45 7.58 -11.80
N ILE A 61 10.66 6.56 -12.64
CA ILE A 61 10.83 5.18 -12.16
C ILE A 61 12.04 5.10 -11.22
N PHE A 62 13.18 5.65 -11.62
CA PHE A 62 14.38 5.68 -10.78
C PHE A 62 14.15 6.45 -9.47
N ALA A 63 13.49 7.60 -9.53
CA ALA A 63 13.15 8.41 -8.37
C ALA A 63 12.22 7.69 -7.39
N VAL A 64 11.22 6.95 -7.90
CA VAL A 64 10.34 6.12 -7.05
C VAL A 64 11.16 5.09 -6.28
N TRP A 65 12.01 4.34 -6.97
CA TRP A 65 12.87 3.35 -6.32
C TRP A 65 13.79 3.98 -5.28
N LEU A 66 14.43 5.10 -5.62
CA LEU A 66 15.33 5.80 -4.71
C LEU A 66 14.58 6.33 -3.47
N ILE A 67 13.43 6.98 -3.66
CA ILE A 67 12.61 7.51 -2.57
C ILE A 67 12.11 6.36 -1.66
N SER A 68 11.59 5.29 -2.24
CA SER A 68 11.10 4.12 -1.48
C SER A 68 12.22 3.46 -0.68
N PHE A 69 13.42 3.31 -1.28
CA PHE A 69 14.57 2.77 -0.56
C PHE A 69 15.05 3.70 0.55
N LEU A 70 15.13 5.01 0.30
CA LEU A 70 15.54 6.00 1.31
C LEU A 70 14.57 6.05 2.50
N ILE A 71 13.26 6.10 2.25
CA ILE A 71 12.24 6.08 3.30
C ILE A 71 12.30 4.75 4.05
N GLY A 72 12.34 3.63 3.32
CA GLY A 72 12.46 2.30 3.91
C GLY A 72 13.70 2.18 4.79
N SER A 73 14.87 2.61 4.32
CA SER A 73 16.12 2.54 5.08
C SER A 73 16.10 3.47 6.30
N LEU A 74 15.63 4.70 6.14
CA LEU A 74 15.52 5.66 7.24
C LEU A 74 14.61 5.09 8.34
N PHE A 75 13.45 4.55 7.97
CA PHE A 75 12.49 4.02 8.93
C PHE A 75 12.93 2.70 9.57
N HIS A 76 13.39 1.72 8.77
CA HIS A 76 13.69 0.36 9.24
C HIS A 76 15.10 0.19 9.82
N ILE A 77 16.09 0.95 9.35
CA ILE A 77 17.49 0.80 9.77
C ILE A 77 17.84 1.81 10.86
N VAL A 78 17.42 3.07 10.70
CA VAL A 78 17.86 4.17 11.57
C VAL A 78 16.91 4.41 12.74
N LEU A 79 15.62 4.58 12.47
CA LEU A 79 14.63 4.99 13.48
C LEU A 79 14.09 3.80 14.29
N CYS A 80 13.54 2.79 13.61
CA CYS A 80 12.77 1.73 14.25
C CYS A 80 13.26 0.38 13.75
N ARG A 81 14.13 -0.29 14.53
CA ARG A 81 14.52 -1.68 14.23
C ARG A 81 13.31 -2.60 14.39
N ILE A 82 12.73 -3.02 13.28
CA ILE A 82 11.63 -3.98 13.26
C ILE A 82 12.17 -5.35 13.65
N ARG A 83 11.52 -6.04 14.59
CA ARG A 83 11.74 -7.46 14.84
C ARG A 83 10.49 -8.25 14.49
N PHE A 84 10.67 -9.49 14.08
CA PHE A 84 9.55 -10.38 13.87
C PHE A 84 8.90 -10.74 15.20
N ASN A 85 7.59 -10.62 15.28
CA ASN A 85 6.81 -11.17 16.37
C ASN A 85 6.16 -12.46 15.91
N ALA A 86 6.67 -13.57 16.43
CA ALA A 86 6.16 -14.89 16.12
C ALA A 86 4.69 -15.06 16.57
N ASP A 87 4.27 -14.40 17.65
CA ASP A 87 2.93 -14.56 18.22
C ASP A 87 1.84 -13.92 17.37
N LEU A 88 2.18 -12.87 16.61
CA LEU A 88 1.23 -12.15 15.75
C LEU A 88 1.36 -12.52 14.27
N ILE A 89 2.38 -13.31 13.90
CA ILE A 89 2.82 -13.53 12.50
C ILE A 89 2.96 -12.17 11.80
N LEU A 90 3.59 -11.25 12.52
CA LEU A 90 3.55 -9.84 12.21
C LEU A 90 4.90 -9.22 12.50
N PHE A 91 5.37 -8.39 11.59
CA PHE A 91 6.43 -7.44 11.88
C PHE A 91 5.92 -6.45 12.92
N THR A 92 6.40 -6.53 14.16
CA THR A 92 6.08 -5.55 15.20
C THR A 92 7.34 -4.88 15.71
N ILE A 93 7.20 -3.60 16.05
CA ILE A 93 8.28 -2.82 16.64
C ILE A 93 8.39 -3.21 18.13
N ILE A 94 9.17 -4.24 18.46
CA ILE A 94 9.26 -4.78 19.83
C ILE A 94 10.23 -3.94 20.70
N LEU A 95 11.18 -3.24 20.09
CA LEU A 95 12.31 -2.62 20.80
C LEU A 95 12.62 -1.22 20.29
N ALA A 96 11.60 -0.35 20.22
CA ALA A 96 11.83 1.04 19.86
C ALA A 96 11.23 1.99 20.90
N PRO A 97 11.79 3.19 21.06
CA PRO A 97 11.23 4.21 21.92
C PRO A 97 9.76 4.48 21.56
N SER A 98 8.96 4.97 22.51
CA SER A 98 7.53 5.25 22.33
C SER A 98 7.20 6.05 21.07
N TYR A 99 8.11 6.93 20.61
CA TYR A 99 7.93 7.69 19.37
C TYR A 99 7.85 6.81 18.12
N CYS A 100 8.50 5.65 18.07
CA CYS A 100 8.49 4.78 16.89
C CYS A 100 7.13 4.14 16.65
N PHE A 101 6.41 3.84 17.73
CA PHE A 101 5.05 3.35 17.66
C PHE A 101 4.14 4.43 17.07
N GLU A 102 4.27 5.66 17.55
CA GLU A 102 3.43 6.78 17.10
C GLU A 102 3.76 7.23 15.66
N ILE A 103 5.04 7.33 15.32
CA ILE A 103 5.48 7.68 13.96
C ILE A 103 5.13 6.54 12.99
N GLY A 104 5.31 5.27 13.37
CA GLY A 104 4.91 4.14 12.52
C GLY A 104 3.40 4.08 12.32
N ARG A 105 2.62 4.25 13.40
CA ARG A 105 1.16 4.19 13.35
C ARG A 105 0.55 5.35 12.57
N TYR A 106 0.90 6.57 12.93
CA TYR A 106 0.31 7.76 12.31
C TYR A 106 1.01 8.13 11.01
N GLY A 107 2.33 8.02 10.94
CA GLY A 107 3.10 8.40 9.75
C GLY A 107 2.76 7.53 8.55
N ASP A 108 2.78 6.20 8.68
CA ASP A 108 2.53 5.32 7.55
C ASP A 108 1.05 5.29 7.15
N LEU A 109 0.14 5.24 8.12
CA LEU A 109 -1.30 5.31 7.88
C LEU A 109 -1.70 6.62 7.21
N PHE A 110 -1.26 7.75 7.76
CA PHE A 110 -1.63 9.07 7.24
C PHE A 110 -1.01 9.30 5.86
N ARG A 111 0.28 9.01 5.68
CA ARG A 111 0.97 9.15 4.39
C ARG A 111 0.29 8.34 3.30
N ASN A 112 0.06 7.04 3.52
CA ASN A 112 -0.54 6.17 2.52
C ASN A 112 -1.99 6.56 2.24
N SER A 113 -2.76 6.91 3.27
CA SER A 113 -4.16 7.36 3.10
C SER A 113 -4.24 8.65 2.29
N CYS A 114 -3.37 9.64 2.57
CA CYS A 114 -3.32 10.88 1.80
C CYS A 114 -3.00 10.63 0.32
N ILE A 115 -1.99 9.79 0.02
CA ILE A 115 -1.63 9.47 -1.36
C ILE A 115 -2.82 8.81 -2.08
N VAL A 116 -3.47 7.84 -1.44
CA VAL A 116 -4.61 7.10 -2.02
C VAL A 116 -5.82 7.99 -2.27
N ILE A 117 -6.13 8.91 -1.34
CA ILE A 117 -7.20 9.89 -1.53
C ILE A 117 -6.91 10.78 -2.74
N ILE A 118 -5.67 11.27 -2.88
CA ILE A 118 -5.28 12.08 -4.04
C ILE A 118 -5.39 11.26 -5.33
N MET A 119 -4.92 10.00 -5.34
CA MET A 119 -5.07 9.11 -6.49
C MET A 119 -6.54 8.95 -6.90
N MET A 120 -7.43 8.72 -5.95
CA MET A 120 -8.87 8.58 -6.20
C MET A 120 -9.46 9.86 -6.80
N ILE A 121 -9.09 11.04 -6.28
CA ILE A 121 -9.53 12.33 -6.81
C ILE A 121 -9.06 12.50 -8.26
N LEU A 122 -7.79 12.23 -8.55
CA LEU A 122 -7.22 12.31 -9.91
C LEU A 122 -7.93 11.36 -10.88
N ASP A 123 -8.18 10.12 -10.46
CA ASP A 123 -8.85 9.12 -11.29
C ASP A 123 -10.32 9.48 -11.56
N VAL A 124 -11.03 10.02 -10.57
CA VAL A 124 -12.41 10.52 -10.74
C VAL A 124 -12.46 11.70 -11.71
N PHE A 125 -11.59 12.69 -11.56
CA PHE A 125 -11.52 13.81 -12.52
C PHE A 125 -11.19 13.36 -13.93
N THR A 126 -10.28 12.39 -14.06
CA THR A 126 -9.94 11.77 -15.35
C THR A 126 -11.16 11.07 -15.96
N LEU A 127 -11.93 10.31 -15.17
CA LEU A 127 -13.16 9.64 -15.62
C LEU A 127 -14.19 10.64 -16.15
N ILE A 128 -14.42 11.71 -15.40
CA ILE A 128 -15.39 12.75 -15.78
C ILE A 128 -14.99 13.36 -17.12
N LYS A 129 -13.73 13.77 -17.27
CA LYS A 129 -13.27 14.42 -18.51
C LYS A 129 -13.26 13.46 -19.70
N VAL A 130 -12.85 12.19 -19.52
CA VAL A 130 -12.96 11.17 -20.57
C VAL A 130 -14.41 10.94 -21.00
N LYS A 131 -15.37 10.93 -20.06
CA LYS A 131 -16.80 10.84 -20.40
C LYS A 131 -17.29 12.05 -21.20
N LEU A 132 -16.88 13.27 -20.82
CA LEU A 132 -17.23 14.48 -21.55
C LEU A 132 -16.69 14.45 -23.00
N ILE A 133 -15.39 14.19 -23.18
CA ILE A 133 -14.77 14.09 -24.51
C ILE A 133 -15.41 12.96 -25.34
N SER A 134 -15.70 11.82 -24.72
CA SER A 134 -16.38 10.71 -25.40
C SER A 134 -17.76 11.08 -25.91
N ASN A 135 -18.52 11.86 -25.13
CA ASN A 135 -19.85 12.31 -25.52
C ASN A 135 -19.81 13.36 -26.63
N GLU A 136 -18.74 14.16 -26.71
CA GLU A 136 -18.52 15.12 -27.79
C GLU A 136 -18.15 14.40 -29.10
N ILE A 137 -17.23 13.43 -29.07
CA ILE A 137 -16.78 12.71 -30.28
C ILE A 137 -17.89 11.81 -30.85
N LYS A 138 -18.74 11.23 -29.99
CA LYS A 138 -19.92 10.45 -30.42
C LYS A 138 -20.87 11.23 -31.33
N LYS A 139 -20.84 12.57 -31.28
CA LYS A 139 -21.68 13.41 -32.16
C LYS A 139 -21.09 13.59 -33.55
N SER A 140 -19.80 13.34 -33.77
CA SER A 140 -19.08 13.73 -35.00
C SER A 140 -18.40 12.59 -35.76
N VAL A 141 -18.18 11.42 -35.15
CA VAL A 141 -17.38 10.33 -35.74
C VAL A 141 -18.09 8.98 -35.62
N SER A 142 -17.86 8.09 -36.60
CA SER A 142 -18.35 6.71 -36.62
C SER A 142 -18.20 6.04 -35.24
N GLU A 143 -19.35 5.64 -34.72
CA GLU A 143 -19.56 5.34 -33.31
C GLU A 143 -18.75 4.12 -32.83
N GLN A 144 -18.50 3.15 -33.70
CA GLN A 144 -17.96 1.85 -33.30
C GLN A 144 -16.47 1.87 -32.93
N ALA A 145 -15.62 2.58 -33.67
CA ALA A 145 -14.18 2.62 -33.42
C ALA A 145 -13.84 3.42 -32.15
N VAL A 146 -14.49 4.59 -31.98
CA VAL A 146 -14.28 5.47 -30.82
C VAL A 146 -14.83 4.83 -29.55
N GLN A 147 -15.96 4.13 -29.63
CA GLN A 147 -16.55 3.44 -28.49
C GLN A 147 -15.66 2.33 -27.94
N GLN A 148 -15.00 1.55 -28.80
CA GLN A 148 -14.14 0.46 -28.34
C GLN A 148 -12.94 0.97 -27.53
N PHE A 149 -12.18 1.94 -28.05
CA PHE A 149 -11.04 2.54 -27.34
C PHE A 149 -11.47 3.17 -26.01
N THR A 150 -12.53 4.00 -26.05
CA THR A 150 -12.97 4.70 -24.84
C THR A 150 -13.58 3.75 -23.80
N SER A 151 -14.26 2.69 -24.23
CA SER A 151 -14.85 1.72 -23.30
C SER A 151 -13.79 0.97 -22.50
N ARG A 152 -12.67 0.60 -23.13
CA ARG A 152 -11.55 -0.07 -22.49
C ARG A 152 -10.89 0.84 -21.45
N ASP A 153 -10.61 2.09 -21.83
CA ASP A 153 -9.95 3.04 -20.94
C ASP A 153 -10.83 3.40 -19.74
N ARG A 154 -12.15 3.55 -19.95
CA ARG A 154 -13.11 3.75 -18.86
C ARG A 154 -13.17 2.55 -17.91
N ARG A 155 -13.14 1.31 -18.44
CA ARG A 155 -13.12 0.09 -17.61
C ARG A 155 -11.86 0.02 -16.76
N PHE A 156 -10.70 0.29 -17.35
CA PHE A 156 -9.43 0.30 -16.63
C PHE A 156 -9.39 1.38 -15.54
N LEU A 157 -9.95 2.55 -15.82
CA LEU A 157 -10.01 3.62 -14.83
C LEU A 157 -11.02 3.35 -13.71
N ALA A 158 -12.15 2.71 -14.01
CA ALA A 158 -13.06 2.19 -13.00
C ALA A 158 -12.38 1.13 -12.11
N GLN A 159 -11.60 0.22 -12.70
CA GLN A 159 -10.79 -0.74 -11.95
C GLN A 159 -9.80 -0.06 -11.02
N ALA A 160 -9.11 1.00 -11.47
CA ALA A 160 -8.18 1.75 -10.64
C ALA A 160 -8.88 2.44 -9.45
N VAL A 161 -10.06 3.03 -9.65
CA VAL A 161 -10.86 3.63 -8.56
C VAL A 161 -11.31 2.56 -7.56
N THR A 162 -11.76 1.41 -8.03
CA THR A 162 -12.15 0.28 -7.17
C THR A 162 -10.95 -0.27 -6.40
N GLN A 163 -9.80 -0.46 -7.06
CA GLN A 163 -8.55 -0.89 -6.43
C GLN A 163 -8.12 0.11 -5.34
N GLY A 164 -8.12 1.41 -5.63
CA GLY A 164 -7.77 2.46 -4.68
C GLY A 164 -8.71 2.50 -3.47
N SER A 165 -10.01 2.30 -3.71
CA SER A 165 -11.03 2.26 -2.64
C SER A 165 -10.85 1.02 -1.74
N LEU A 166 -10.58 -0.14 -2.34
CA LEU A 166 -10.29 -1.37 -1.60
C LEU A 166 -9.00 -1.25 -0.80
N PHE A 167 -7.97 -0.63 -1.37
CA PHE A 167 -6.71 -0.37 -0.67
C PHE A 167 -6.91 0.59 0.51
N LEU A 168 -7.65 1.69 0.34
CA LEU A 168 -7.99 2.61 1.43
C LEU A 168 -8.76 1.90 2.55
N LEU A 169 -9.77 1.09 2.18
CA LEU A 169 -10.53 0.30 3.15
C LEU A 169 -9.63 -0.69 3.89
N ALA A 170 -8.76 -1.41 3.16
CA ALA A 170 -7.80 -2.32 3.76
C ALA A 170 -6.86 -1.59 4.70
N THR A 171 -6.34 -0.42 4.33
CA THR A 171 -5.48 0.41 5.18
C THR A 171 -6.21 0.88 6.44
N MET A 172 -7.45 1.36 6.32
CA MET A 172 -8.24 1.83 7.46
C MET A 172 -8.68 0.72 8.40
N VAL A 173 -8.86 -0.51 7.90
CA VAL A 173 -9.18 -1.67 8.75
C VAL A 173 -7.91 -2.26 9.35
N PHE A 174 -6.91 -2.54 8.51
CA PHE A 174 -5.71 -3.30 8.87
C PHE A 174 -4.74 -2.53 9.75
N PHE A 175 -4.52 -1.22 9.53
CA PHE A 175 -3.57 -0.48 10.36
C PHE A 175 -4.02 -0.36 11.81
N PRO A 176 -5.30 -0.04 12.13
CA PRO A 176 -5.77 -0.12 13.50
C PRO A 176 -5.60 -1.52 14.10
N THR A 177 -5.77 -2.60 13.32
CA THR A 177 -5.53 -3.96 13.85
C THR A 177 -4.08 -4.24 14.24
N ARG A 178 -3.11 -3.63 13.53
CA ARG A 178 -1.68 -3.77 13.85
C ARG A 178 -1.32 -3.19 15.23
N PHE A 179 -2.14 -2.25 15.70
CA PHE A 179 -1.87 -1.46 16.91
C PHE A 179 -2.97 -1.58 17.98
N SER A 180 -4.06 -2.30 17.69
CA SER A 180 -5.16 -2.49 18.61
C SER A 180 -4.96 -3.75 19.43
N VAL A 181 -4.93 -3.60 20.75
CA VAL A 181 -4.97 -4.71 21.71
C VAL A 181 -6.37 -5.35 21.73
N ASN A 182 -7.37 -4.75 21.06
CA ASN A 182 -8.74 -5.27 21.04
C ASN A 182 -8.84 -6.47 20.09
N SER A 183 -9.22 -7.62 20.67
CA SER A 183 -9.39 -8.88 19.94
C SER A 183 -10.39 -8.77 18.79
N TRP A 184 -11.45 -7.97 18.91
CA TRP A 184 -12.44 -7.76 17.85
C TRP A 184 -11.89 -7.01 16.65
N VAL A 185 -11.07 -5.98 16.90
CA VAL A 185 -10.42 -5.22 15.83
C VAL A 185 -9.41 -6.13 15.13
N THR A 186 -8.60 -6.87 15.89
CA THR A 186 -7.66 -7.88 15.35
C THR A 186 -8.34 -8.99 14.57
N PHE A 187 -9.51 -9.47 15.02
CA PHE A 187 -10.32 -10.46 14.31
C PHE A 187 -10.78 -9.91 12.96
N LEU A 188 -11.38 -8.71 12.94
CA LEU A 188 -11.91 -8.11 11.71
C LEU A 188 -10.83 -7.82 10.64
N GLY A 189 -9.60 -7.46 11.02
CA GLY A 189 -8.51 -7.29 10.05
C GLY A 189 -7.61 -8.51 9.84
N GLY A 190 -7.63 -9.48 10.74
CA GLY A 190 -6.84 -10.73 10.65
C GLY A 190 -7.55 -11.87 9.92
N ASN A 191 -8.88 -11.84 9.82
CA ASN A 191 -9.66 -12.91 9.21
C ASN A 191 -9.52 -13.05 7.68
N SER A 192 -8.83 -12.11 7.02
CA SER A 192 -8.50 -12.26 5.58
C SER A 192 -7.30 -13.19 5.33
N CYS A 193 -6.58 -13.62 6.38
CA CYS A 193 -5.50 -14.59 6.25
C CYS A 193 -5.40 -15.48 7.51
N GLY A 194 -6.11 -16.62 7.51
CA GLY A 194 -5.62 -17.86 8.14
C GLY A 194 -5.55 -18.01 9.66
N ARG A 195 -6.24 -17.20 10.48
CA ARG A 195 -6.29 -17.44 11.95
C ARG A 195 -7.37 -18.47 12.35
N TRP A 196 -7.27 -19.69 11.80
CA TRP A 196 -8.00 -20.88 12.26
C TRP A 196 -6.98 -21.94 12.68
N THR A 197 -6.40 -21.81 13.88
CA THR A 197 -5.77 -22.88 14.69
C THR A 197 -5.04 -22.20 15.84
N HIS A 198 -5.59 -22.24 17.06
CA HIS A 198 -4.90 -22.21 18.39
C HIS A 198 -5.74 -21.65 19.55
N HIS A 199 -7.02 -21.29 19.35
CA HIS A 199 -7.84 -20.77 20.46
C HIS A 199 -8.44 -21.83 21.41
N ASP A 200 -8.05 -23.10 21.30
CA ASP A 200 -8.59 -24.22 22.10
C ASP A 200 -7.63 -24.82 23.15
N SER A 201 -6.43 -24.27 23.37
CA SER A 201 -5.44 -24.91 24.27
C SER A 201 -5.08 -24.19 25.57
N LEU A 202 -5.78 -23.13 25.98
CA LEU A 202 -5.53 -22.47 27.27
C LEU A 202 -6.83 -22.18 28.04
N GLN A 203 -7.51 -23.25 28.46
CA GLN A 203 -8.38 -23.21 29.64
C GLN A 203 -7.52 -23.17 30.92
N PRO A 204 -7.88 -22.36 31.93
CA PRO A 204 -7.06 -22.12 33.11
C PRO A 204 -7.17 -23.30 34.07
N GLY A 205 -6.09 -24.08 34.21
CA GLY A 205 -6.13 -25.27 35.05
C GLY A 205 -4.74 -25.73 35.48
N ASN A 206 -4.57 -25.82 36.79
CA ASN A 206 -3.47 -26.46 37.53
C ASN A 206 -2.14 -25.72 37.69
N LYS A 207 -2.08 -25.02 38.84
CA LYS A 207 -1.05 -25.28 39.86
C LYS A 207 -0.33 -26.62 39.67
N LYS A 208 0.99 -26.60 39.55
CA LYS A 208 1.92 -27.50 40.26
C LYS A 208 3.36 -27.01 40.13
N THR A 209 3.84 -26.50 41.26
CA THR A 209 5.24 -26.36 41.69
C THR A 209 6.03 -27.64 41.43
N TYR A 210 7.23 -27.54 40.82
CA TYR A 210 8.37 -28.43 41.08
C TYR A 210 9.69 -27.67 40.84
N MET A 211 10.53 -27.74 41.87
CA MET A 211 11.89 -27.17 42.11
C MET A 211 12.01 -25.65 42.25
#